data_AF-A0A9E5H1U7-F1
#
_entry.id   AF-A0A9E5H1U7-F1
#
_cell.length_a   1.000
_cell.length_b   1.000
_cell.length_c   1.000
_cell.angle_alpha   90.00
_cell.angle_beta   90.00
_cell.angle_gamma   90.00
#
_symmetry.space_group_name_H-M   'P 1'
#
loop_
_entity.id
_entity.type
_entity.pdbx_description
1 polymer ?
#
loop_
_entity_poly.entity_id
_entity_poly.type
_entity_poly.pdbx_seq_one_letter_code
_entity_poly.pdbx_strand_id
1 'polypeptide(L)'
;MPFDAEAFVNHIQSTATINEQQGYVTNVDQAYIESTMTSYQQQVEDYITQNHPDATVGDILGKKIIQEKQNPVLFATLPYHLVVKAGEFAAVPNSLRHKVSFKVLRDQLDEYSGTALNYSASIPELAGKKITLSYSPATANDEAVIESYLPKPHPDGTPIQPEELPQTLPAYLINMKPELRIDGQVVATGTEVGLGQNESFSIQFMDPSGIGNEIIKNEDVKVGEYDALVIDALAISSKTLTDLKAKLEATKSKLETQDFTGLTKDDLLGDLLFATIASYFTELDTISEITEKTQNVVNHRLPSTGRFFFSLSVNSFFGIPRSVSAKSLEMDVDRSFRYSLEKAGNKEKTKQFNLTVGMNSSALEHSVPEQLFSTPENPVQGVSAVKALAIANSQGIPIFQINKANMATILPQLQLDGDTISDIQNAVNAGKEVTVSKTNITFNGWNGCGYLIIDPETGSGAYMISGGSNGASILFYTINFFKTLMMIAVSAVTAYSLVFLGPIIGSLVTLLYVAAVVYAYNLPDNVKYCILVAVKYISFVVATLRLAIAIAAKSPVKAFQMIAYIIGYGGNIYNLYRMYNCLK
;
A
#
# COMPACT_ATOMS: atom_id res chain seq x y z
N MET A 1 -13.96 -14.39 -30.85
CA MET A 1 -12.88 -14.14 -31.82
C MET A 1 -11.83 -15.23 -31.67
N PRO A 2 -11.53 -16.03 -32.69
CA PRO A 2 -10.47 -17.04 -32.59
C PRO A 2 -9.09 -16.35 -32.60
N PHE A 3 -8.19 -16.78 -31.71
CA PHE A 3 -6.77 -16.42 -31.73
C PHE A 3 -5.98 -17.55 -32.39
N ASP A 4 -5.18 -17.24 -33.42
CA ASP A 4 -4.34 -18.24 -34.09
C ASP A 4 -3.07 -18.52 -33.28
N ALA A 5 -3.22 -19.35 -32.25
CA ALA A 5 -2.13 -19.70 -31.35
C ALA A 5 -1.00 -20.46 -32.05
N GLU A 6 -1.31 -21.23 -33.09
CA GLU A 6 -0.31 -22.02 -33.82
C GLU A 6 0.59 -21.10 -34.66
N ALA A 7 0.01 -20.18 -35.43
CA ALA A 7 0.78 -19.20 -36.19
C ALA A 7 1.63 -18.32 -35.26
N PHE A 8 1.06 -17.91 -34.12
CA PHE A 8 1.75 -17.10 -33.11
C PHE A 8 3.00 -17.81 -32.56
N VAL A 9 2.87 -19.06 -32.13
CA VAL A 9 3.99 -19.86 -31.60
C VAL A 9 5.02 -20.16 -32.68
N ASN A 10 4.58 -20.52 -33.89
CA ASN A 10 5.47 -20.80 -35.01
C ASN A 10 6.33 -19.59 -35.38
N HIS A 11 5.77 -18.37 -35.38
CA HIS A 11 6.53 -17.14 -35.62
C HIS A 11 7.61 -16.98 -34.55
N ILE A 12 7.25 -17.04 -33.27
CA ILE A 12 8.19 -16.88 -32.15
C ILE A 12 9.34 -17.88 -32.23
N GLN A 13 9.03 -19.16 -32.49
CA GLN A 13 10.03 -20.21 -32.59
C GLN A 13 10.96 -20.01 -33.80
N SER A 14 10.44 -19.50 -34.92
CA SER A 14 11.22 -19.27 -36.14
C SER A 14 12.17 -18.07 -36.04
N THR A 15 11.82 -17.07 -35.22
CA THR A 15 12.62 -15.84 -35.07
C THR A 15 13.59 -15.90 -33.89
N ALA A 16 13.29 -16.71 -32.86
CA ALA A 16 14.15 -16.86 -31.70
C ALA A 16 15.36 -17.77 -31.99
N THR A 17 16.47 -17.49 -31.32
CA THR A 17 17.60 -18.42 -31.27
C THR A 17 17.37 -19.39 -30.12
N ILE A 18 17.03 -20.65 -30.42
CA ILE A 18 16.84 -21.71 -29.43
C ILE A 18 18.00 -22.69 -29.52
N ASN A 19 18.79 -22.79 -28.45
CA ASN A 19 19.92 -23.73 -28.37
C ASN A 19 19.66 -24.76 -27.28
N GLU A 20 19.07 -25.89 -27.66
CA GLU A 20 18.74 -26.99 -26.74
C GLU A 20 19.99 -27.62 -26.10
N GLN A 21 21.10 -27.68 -26.83
CA GLN A 21 22.34 -28.32 -26.38
C GLN A 21 23.04 -27.50 -25.31
N GLN A 22 23.03 -26.17 -25.45
CA GLN A 22 23.63 -25.23 -24.51
C GLN A 22 22.60 -24.70 -23.49
N GLY A 23 21.31 -25.05 -23.65
CA GLY A 23 20.24 -24.78 -22.70
C GLY A 23 19.80 -23.32 -22.63
N TYR A 24 19.92 -22.53 -23.70
CA TYR A 24 19.50 -21.13 -23.71
C TYR A 24 18.59 -20.73 -24.87
N VAL A 25 17.88 -19.63 -24.67
CA VAL A 25 17.13 -18.90 -25.69
C VAL A 25 17.59 -17.44 -25.74
N THR A 26 17.62 -16.84 -26.93
CA THR A 26 17.78 -15.38 -27.15
C THR A 26 16.89 -14.89 -28.29
N ASN A 27 16.71 -13.57 -28.38
CA ASN A 27 16.07 -12.89 -29.52
C ASN A 27 14.62 -13.34 -29.77
N VAL A 28 13.87 -13.66 -28.72
CA VAL A 28 12.42 -13.82 -28.81
C VAL A 28 11.81 -12.50 -29.28
N ASP A 29 11.00 -12.53 -30.34
CA ASP A 29 10.45 -11.34 -31.00
C ASP A 29 9.33 -10.69 -30.15
N GLN A 30 9.75 -9.84 -29.20
CA GLN A 30 8.85 -9.15 -28.28
C GLN A 30 7.94 -8.15 -28.98
N ALA A 31 8.44 -7.45 -30.00
CA ALA A 31 7.64 -6.50 -30.76
C ALA A 31 6.47 -7.21 -31.47
N TYR A 32 6.71 -8.40 -32.03
CA TYR A 32 5.63 -9.24 -32.57
C TYR A 32 4.64 -9.69 -31.49
N ILE A 33 5.13 -10.11 -30.31
CA ILE A 33 4.26 -10.51 -29.19
C ILE A 33 3.34 -9.36 -28.77
N GLU A 34 3.90 -8.18 -28.49
CA GLU A 34 3.17 -7.00 -28.05
C GLU A 34 2.15 -6.53 -29.10
N SER A 35 2.58 -6.42 -30.36
CA SER A 35 1.71 -5.97 -31.45
C SER A 35 0.57 -6.97 -31.71
N THR A 36 0.84 -8.27 -31.66
CA THR A 36 -0.18 -9.30 -31.87
C THR A 36 -1.19 -9.30 -30.73
N MET A 37 -0.73 -9.23 -29.47
CA MET A 37 -1.63 -9.19 -28.30
C MET A 37 -2.46 -7.91 -28.26
N THR A 38 -1.85 -6.75 -28.56
CA THR A 38 -2.57 -5.47 -28.65
C THR A 38 -3.63 -5.50 -29.75
N SER A 39 -3.27 -6.02 -30.93
CA SER A 39 -4.21 -6.18 -32.03
C SER A 39 -5.37 -7.10 -31.67
N TYR A 40 -5.09 -8.22 -31.00
CA TYR A 40 -6.12 -9.15 -30.55
C TYR A 40 -7.03 -8.53 -29.49
N GLN A 41 -6.47 -7.80 -28.52
CA GLN A 41 -7.25 -7.05 -27.54
C GLN A 41 -8.18 -6.06 -28.23
N GLN A 42 -7.67 -5.24 -29.15
CA GLN A 42 -8.49 -4.27 -29.89
C GLN A 42 -9.62 -4.97 -30.67
N GLN A 43 -9.34 -6.10 -31.33
CA GLN A 43 -10.37 -6.86 -32.04
C GLN A 43 -11.46 -7.38 -31.10
N VAL A 44 -11.11 -7.81 -29.88
CA VAL A 44 -12.08 -8.25 -28.87
C VAL A 44 -12.89 -7.06 -28.36
N GLU A 45 -12.25 -5.93 -28.06
CA GLU A 45 -12.90 -4.70 -27.60
C GLU A 45 -13.87 -4.13 -28.65
N ASP A 46 -13.44 -4.05 -29.91
CA ASP A 46 -14.26 -3.61 -31.04
C ASP A 46 -15.47 -4.53 -31.22
N TYR A 47 -15.25 -5.85 -31.14
CA TYR A 47 -16.32 -6.83 -31.24
C TYR A 47 -17.35 -6.68 -30.12
N ILE A 48 -16.91 -6.54 -28.86
CA ILE A 48 -17.80 -6.34 -27.72
C ILE A 48 -18.56 -5.03 -27.87
N THR A 49 -17.87 -3.94 -28.19
CA THR A 49 -18.50 -2.61 -28.33
C THR A 49 -19.53 -2.59 -29.46
N GLN A 50 -19.25 -3.26 -30.57
CA GLN A 50 -20.14 -3.30 -31.73
C GLN A 50 -21.34 -4.23 -31.55
N ASN A 51 -21.14 -5.41 -30.95
CA ASN A 51 -22.17 -6.47 -30.91
C ASN A 51 -22.88 -6.56 -29.55
N HIS A 52 -22.26 -6.08 -28.49
CA HIS A 52 -22.72 -6.17 -27.10
C HIS A 52 -22.43 -4.87 -26.31
N PRO A 53 -22.90 -3.70 -26.76
CA PRO A 53 -22.56 -2.39 -26.17
C PRO A 53 -22.98 -2.25 -24.69
N ASP A 54 -24.02 -2.98 -24.27
CA ASP A 54 -24.54 -2.96 -22.90
C ASP A 54 -24.03 -4.15 -22.04
N ALA A 55 -23.13 -4.98 -22.58
CA ALA A 55 -22.64 -6.14 -21.82
C ALA A 55 -21.82 -5.71 -20.62
N THR A 56 -22.14 -6.29 -19.47
CA THR A 56 -21.32 -6.16 -18.27
C THR A 56 -20.12 -7.11 -18.34
N VAL A 57 -19.08 -6.84 -17.55
CA VAL A 57 -17.92 -7.74 -17.41
C VAL A 57 -18.35 -9.18 -17.10
N GLY A 58 -19.35 -9.35 -16.23
CA GLY A 58 -19.88 -10.68 -15.92
C GLY A 58 -20.71 -11.32 -17.04
N ASP A 59 -21.23 -10.56 -18.00
CA ASP A 59 -21.88 -11.14 -19.19
C ASP A 59 -20.84 -11.69 -20.17
N ILE A 60 -19.64 -11.09 -20.21
CA ILE A 60 -18.52 -11.54 -21.04
C ILE A 60 -17.71 -12.66 -20.37
N LEU A 61 -17.34 -12.50 -19.10
CA LEU A 61 -16.46 -13.42 -18.36
C LEU A 61 -17.23 -14.48 -17.53
N GLY A 62 -18.56 -14.35 -17.47
CA GLY A 62 -19.43 -15.16 -16.62
C GLY A 62 -19.53 -14.65 -15.19
N LYS A 63 -20.64 -14.99 -14.51
CA LYS A 63 -20.92 -14.61 -13.12
C LYS A 63 -21.00 -15.84 -12.24
N LYS A 64 -20.47 -15.76 -11.01
CA LYS A 64 -20.78 -16.72 -9.95
C LYS A 64 -21.88 -16.13 -9.07
N ILE A 65 -23.10 -16.62 -9.24
CA ILE A 65 -24.26 -16.19 -8.45
C ILE A 65 -24.57 -17.21 -7.37
N ILE A 66 -24.84 -16.73 -6.15
CA ILE A 66 -25.46 -17.55 -5.12
C ILE A 66 -26.89 -17.82 -5.59
N GLN A 67 -27.22 -19.09 -5.84
CA GLN A 67 -28.60 -19.46 -6.12
C GLN A 67 -29.42 -19.31 -4.84
N GLU A 68 -30.17 -18.21 -4.77
CA GLU A 68 -31.04 -17.93 -3.64
C GLU A 68 -32.13 -19.01 -3.54
N LYS A 69 -32.21 -19.67 -2.38
CA LYS A 69 -33.27 -20.62 -2.07
C LYS A 69 -34.19 -20.01 -1.02
N GLN A 70 -35.30 -19.45 -1.49
CA GLN A 70 -36.41 -18.99 -0.67
C GLN A 70 -37.23 -20.21 -0.22
N ASN A 71 -37.01 -20.68 1.00
CA ASN A 71 -37.80 -21.78 1.56
C ASN A 71 -39.02 -21.19 2.28
N PRO A 72 -40.26 -21.58 1.92
CA PRO A 72 -41.48 -21.03 2.53
C PRO A 72 -41.65 -21.45 4.00
N VAL A 73 -40.84 -22.40 4.47
CA VAL A 73 -40.82 -22.90 5.84
C VAL A 73 -39.38 -22.98 6.33
N LEU A 74 -39.17 -22.69 7.61
CA LEU A 74 -37.90 -22.98 8.29
C LEU A 74 -37.81 -24.49 8.49
N PHE A 75 -36.79 -25.14 7.92
CA PHE A 75 -36.62 -26.58 8.10
C PHE A 75 -36.31 -26.91 9.57
N ALA A 76 -37.00 -27.90 10.13
CA ALA A 76 -36.74 -28.39 11.48
C ALA A 76 -35.39 -29.11 11.60
N THR A 77 -34.82 -29.54 10.48
CA THR A 77 -33.52 -30.20 10.38
C THR A 77 -32.74 -29.66 9.18
N LEU A 78 -31.42 -29.79 9.20
CA LEU A 78 -30.61 -29.49 8.02
C LEU A 78 -31.00 -30.40 6.85
N PRO A 79 -30.93 -29.94 5.58
CA PRO A 79 -31.26 -30.75 4.40
C PRO A 79 -30.13 -31.74 4.03
N TYR A 80 -29.40 -32.22 5.04
CA TYR A 80 -28.24 -33.09 4.89
C TYR A 80 -28.38 -34.30 5.81
N HIS A 81 -27.90 -35.46 5.36
CA HIS A 81 -27.81 -36.64 6.21
C HIS A 81 -26.74 -36.40 7.29
N LEU A 82 -27.17 -36.16 8.54
CA LEU A 82 -26.26 -35.94 9.65
C LEU A 82 -25.49 -37.24 9.95
N VAL A 83 -24.20 -37.28 9.59
CA VAL A 83 -23.32 -38.42 9.89
C VAL A 83 -22.78 -38.32 11.32
N VAL A 84 -22.31 -37.13 11.71
CA VAL A 84 -21.79 -36.89 13.07
C VAL A 84 -21.96 -35.41 13.43
N LYS A 85 -22.12 -35.12 14.73
CA LYS A 85 -22.13 -33.76 15.27
C LYS A 85 -20.91 -33.58 16.17
N ALA A 86 -19.93 -32.80 15.72
CA ALA A 86 -18.68 -32.61 16.45
C ALA A 86 -18.83 -31.73 17.72
N GLY A 87 -19.76 -30.77 17.71
CA GLY A 87 -20.07 -29.89 18.83
C GLY A 87 -21.05 -28.79 18.45
N GLU A 88 -21.66 -28.16 19.45
CA GLU A 88 -22.48 -26.96 19.29
C GLU A 88 -21.79 -25.79 19.97
N PHE A 89 -21.69 -24.67 19.27
CA PHE A 89 -21.05 -23.47 19.77
C PHE A 89 -21.91 -22.26 19.44
N ALA A 90 -22.00 -21.30 20.36
CA ALA A 90 -22.66 -20.02 20.10
C ALA A 90 -21.88 -19.14 19.11
N ALA A 91 -20.58 -19.40 18.95
CA ALA A 91 -19.69 -18.79 17.97
C ALA A 91 -18.54 -19.74 17.65
N VAL A 92 -17.88 -19.56 16.50
CA VAL A 92 -16.69 -20.36 16.13
C VAL A 92 -15.61 -20.23 17.23
N PRO A 93 -15.17 -21.35 17.85
CA PRO A 93 -14.11 -21.33 18.87
C PRO A 93 -12.81 -20.71 18.37
N ASN A 94 -12.03 -20.11 19.27
CA ASN A 94 -10.77 -19.46 18.91
C ASN A 94 -9.73 -20.39 18.29
N SER A 95 -9.78 -21.70 18.56
CA SER A 95 -8.93 -22.73 17.95
C SER A 95 -9.33 -23.08 16.51
N LEU A 96 -10.56 -22.73 16.11
CA LEU A 96 -11.13 -23.01 14.79
C LEU A 96 -11.20 -21.75 13.91
N ARG A 97 -10.48 -20.69 14.28
CA ARG A 97 -10.40 -19.44 13.51
C ARG A 97 -9.05 -19.32 12.84
N HIS A 98 -9.06 -18.94 11.57
CA HIS A 98 -7.84 -18.43 10.93
C HIS A 98 -7.43 -17.12 11.60
N LYS A 99 -6.14 -17.00 11.92
CA LYS A 99 -5.56 -15.80 12.53
C LYS A 99 -4.29 -15.41 11.81
N VAL A 100 -3.94 -14.14 11.96
CA VAL A 100 -2.63 -13.61 11.59
C VAL A 100 -2.04 -12.88 12.78
N SER A 101 -0.73 -13.02 12.96
CA SER A 101 0.04 -12.26 13.93
C SER A 101 1.12 -11.46 13.23
N PHE A 102 1.25 -10.20 13.62
CA PHE A 102 2.28 -9.27 13.18
C PHE A 102 3.25 -9.06 14.33
N LYS A 103 4.54 -9.17 14.05
CA LYS A 103 5.60 -8.96 15.03
C LYS A 103 6.73 -8.13 14.44
N VAL A 104 7.17 -7.10 15.15
CA VAL A 104 8.37 -6.31 14.79
C VAL A 104 9.40 -6.43 15.91
N LEU A 105 10.63 -6.77 15.55
CA LEU A 105 11.78 -6.93 16.44
C LEU A 105 12.96 -6.09 15.94
N ARG A 106 13.56 -5.28 16.81
CA ARG A 106 14.87 -4.66 16.55
C ARG A 106 15.98 -5.70 16.64
N ASP A 107 15.90 -6.55 17.67
CA ASP A 107 16.87 -7.62 17.93
C ASP A 107 16.20 -8.78 18.70
N GLN A 108 16.93 -9.86 18.92
CA GLN A 108 16.40 -11.04 19.62
C GLN A 108 16.07 -10.77 21.09
N LEU A 109 16.62 -9.72 21.72
CA LEU A 109 16.32 -9.39 23.12
C LEU A 109 14.90 -8.85 23.28
N ASP A 110 14.32 -8.24 22.24
CA ASP A 110 12.97 -7.68 22.30
C ASP A 110 11.89 -8.71 22.67
N GLU A 111 12.09 -9.98 22.32
CA GLU A 111 11.19 -11.06 22.71
C GLU A 111 11.24 -11.34 24.22
N TYR A 112 12.41 -11.17 24.84
CA TYR A 112 12.61 -11.44 26.27
C TYR A 112 12.26 -10.23 27.14
N SER A 113 12.45 -9.01 26.64
CA SER A 113 12.12 -7.77 27.35
C SER A 113 10.67 -7.32 27.20
N GLY A 114 9.87 -7.97 26.33
CA GLY A 114 8.49 -7.58 26.07
C GLY A 114 8.35 -6.24 25.35
N THR A 115 9.39 -5.82 24.64
CA THR A 115 9.50 -4.54 23.91
C THR A 115 9.12 -4.65 22.44
N ALA A 116 9.00 -5.89 21.95
CA ALA A 116 8.52 -6.21 20.61
C ALA A 116 7.10 -5.67 20.35
N LEU A 117 6.90 -5.07 19.17
CA LEU A 117 5.55 -4.82 18.66
C LEU A 117 4.92 -6.18 18.37
N ASN A 118 3.78 -6.48 18.98
CA ASN A 118 3.02 -7.70 18.73
C ASN A 118 1.53 -7.40 18.61
N TYR A 119 0.91 -7.92 17.55
CA TYR A 119 -0.54 -7.84 17.38
C TYR A 119 -1.06 -9.10 16.70
N SER A 120 -2.12 -9.71 17.23
CA SER A 120 -2.77 -10.87 16.62
C SER A 120 -4.27 -10.63 16.50
N ALA A 121 -4.84 -10.98 15.35
CA ALA A 121 -6.28 -10.89 15.10
C ALA A 121 -6.75 -12.06 14.24
N SER A 122 -8.06 -12.32 14.25
CA SER A 122 -8.65 -13.27 13.30
C SER A 122 -8.74 -12.63 11.92
N ILE A 123 -8.58 -13.43 10.87
CA ILE A 123 -8.62 -12.93 9.48
C ILE A 123 -9.95 -12.20 9.16
N PRO A 124 -11.13 -12.66 9.61
CA PRO A 124 -12.37 -11.92 9.42
C PRO A 124 -12.39 -10.51 10.05
N GLU A 125 -11.60 -10.26 11.11
CA GLU A 125 -11.51 -8.93 11.73
C GLU A 125 -10.65 -7.96 10.92
N LEU A 126 -9.82 -8.48 10.00
CA LEU A 126 -8.89 -7.72 9.16
C LEU A 126 -9.32 -7.64 7.70
N ALA A 127 -10.19 -8.54 7.24
CA ALA A 127 -10.63 -8.60 5.86
C ALA A 127 -11.17 -7.24 5.37
N GLY A 128 -10.58 -6.72 4.30
CA GLY A 128 -10.96 -5.45 3.68
C GLY A 128 -10.52 -4.19 4.44
N LYS A 129 -9.78 -4.32 5.55
CA LYS A 129 -9.23 -3.19 6.30
C LYS A 129 -7.82 -2.84 5.80
N LYS A 130 -7.49 -1.55 5.85
CA LYS A 130 -6.13 -1.09 5.56
C LYS A 130 -5.23 -1.39 6.75
N ILE A 131 -4.12 -2.09 6.50
CA ILE A 131 -3.10 -2.36 7.50
C ILE A 131 -1.83 -1.62 7.11
N THR A 132 -1.26 -0.83 8.00
CA THR A 132 0.01 -0.14 7.75
C THR A 132 1.00 -0.36 8.88
N LEU A 133 2.25 -0.64 8.53
CA LEU A 133 3.40 -0.54 9.44
C LEU A 133 4.14 0.74 9.08
N SER A 134 4.19 1.68 10.01
CA SER A 134 4.89 2.94 9.80
C SER A 134 5.50 3.43 11.11
N TYR A 135 6.27 4.51 11.02
CA TYR A 135 7.02 5.00 12.16
C TYR A 135 6.55 6.40 12.59
N SER A 136 6.60 6.68 13.88
CA SER A 136 6.45 8.02 14.45
C SER A 136 7.75 8.45 15.15
N PRO A 137 8.06 9.75 15.25
CA PRO A 137 9.15 10.22 16.10
C PRO A 137 9.02 9.65 17.51
N ALA A 138 10.13 9.21 18.12
CA ALA A 138 10.10 8.59 19.44
C ALA A 138 9.77 9.61 20.55
N THR A 139 10.25 10.85 20.38
CA THR A 139 10.06 12.00 21.26
C THR A 139 9.76 13.28 20.49
N ALA A 140 9.28 14.32 21.20
CA ALA A 140 9.09 15.66 20.61
C ALA A 140 10.40 16.30 20.13
N ASN A 141 11.55 15.89 20.67
CA ASN A 141 12.85 16.37 20.19
C ASN A 141 13.20 15.73 18.84
N ASP A 142 12.91 14.43 18.65
CA ASP A 142 13.08 13.76 17.36
C ASP A 142 12.19 14.41 16.29
N GLU A 143 10.95 14.77 16.65
CA GLU A 143 10.03 15.50 15.77
C GLU A 143 10.58 16.87 15.40
N ALA A 144 11.03 17.66 16.38
CA ALA A 144 11.61 18.97 16.14
C ALA A 144 12.88 18.92 15.26
N VAL A 145 13.68 17.85 15.38
CA VAL A 145 14.82 17.62 14.49
C VAL A 145 14.33 17.44 13.06
N ILE A 146 13.35 16.57 12.80
CA ILE A 146 12.79 16.39 11.44
C ILE A 146 12.23 17.71 10.89
N GLU A 147 11.44 18.43 11.69
CA GLU A 147 10.84 19.71 11.30
C GLU A 147 11.90 20.77 10.94
N SER A 148 13.06 20.76 11.61
CA SER A 148 14.13 21.73 11.35
C SER A 148 14.77 21.60 9.96
N TYR A 149 14.61 20.46 9.29
CA TYR A 149 15.08 20.22 7.92
C TYR A 149 14.03 20.51 6.85
N LEU A 150 12.79 20.81 7.24
CA LEU A 150 11.73 21.12 6.29
C LEU A 150 11.82 22.59 5.83
N PRO A 151 11.58 22.87 4.53
CA PRO A 151 11.54 24.23 4.03
C PRO A 151 10.44 25.03 4.72
N LYS A 152 10.73 26.30 5.02
CA LYS A 152 9.74 27.22 5.59
C LYS A 152 8.83 27.75 4.47
N PRO A 153 7.56 28.05 4.77
CA PRO A 153 6.68 28.72 3.81
C PRO A 153 7.32 30.02 3.28
N HIS A 154 7.17 30.27 1.98
CA HIS A 154 7.76 31.46 1.37
C HIS A 154 7.08 32.74 1.87
N PRO A 155 7.83 33.81 2.15
CA PRO A 155 7.25 35.08 2.60
C PRO A 155 6.26 35.71 1.60
N ASP A 156 6.41 35.41 0.31
CA ASP A 156 5.56 35.90 -0.77
C ASP A 156 4.30 35.05 -1.01
N GLY A 157 4.11 33.98 -0.24
CA GLY A 157 2.97 33.07 -0.36
C GLY A 157 3.05 32.12 -1.55
N THR A 158 4.17 32.07 -2.27
CA THR A 158 4.36 31.06 -3.30
C THR A 158 4.48 29.66 -2.67
N PRO A 159 3.97 28.59 -3.33
CA PRO A 159 4.05 27.24 -2.79
C PRO A 159 5.51 26.81 -2.65
N ILE A 160 5.82 26.06 -1.57
CA ILE A 160 7.09 25.36 -1.42
C ILE A 160 7.27 24.49 -2.67
N GLN A 161 8.34 24.75 -3.40
CA GLN A 161 8.67 23.95 -4.55
C GLN A 161 9.33 22.67 -4.08
N PRO A 162 9.09 21.55 -4.75
CA PRO A 162 9.52 20.31 -4.15
C PRO A 162 11.05 20.09 -4.23
N GLU A 163 11.77 20.87 -5.05
CA GLU A 163 13.25 21.01 -5.03
C GLU A 163 13.79 21.46 -3.67
N GLU A 164 12.95 22.11 -2.86
CA GLU A 164 13.34 22.70 -1.58
C GLU A 164 13.24 21.70 -0.41
N LEU A 165 12.67 20.52 -0.68
CA LEU A 165 12.59 19.44 0.30
C LEU A 165 13.97 18.81 0.52
N PRO A 166 14.30 18.43 1.78
CA PRO A 166 15.59 17.86 2.10
C PRO A 166 15.79 16.53 1.35
N GLN A 167 16.95 16.40 0.70
CA GLN A 167 17.31 15.16 0.00
C GLN A 167 17.72 14.03 0.95
N THR A 168 18.17 14.39 2.16
CA THR A 168 18.57 13.44 3.20
C THR A 168 18.16 13.95 4.57
N LEU A 169 17.92 13.03 5.51
CA LEU A 169 17.74 13.32 6.93
C LEU A 169 18.88 12.72 7.77
N PRO A 170 19.30 13.37 8.87
CA PRO A 170 20.38 12.88 9.73
C PRO A 170 19.90 11.72 10.61
N ALA A 171 20.07 10.50 10.12
CA ALA A 171 19.63 9.26 10.77
C ALA A 171 20.05 9.15 12.24
N TYR A 172 21.32 9.51 12.54
CA TYR A 172 21.91 9.42 13.88
C TYR A 172 21.33 10.41 14.91
N LEU A 173 20.48 11.36 14.50
CA LEU A 173 19.83 12.33 15.40
C LEU A 173 18.36 12.02 15.67
N ILE A 174 17.80 11.00 15.01
CA ILE A 174 16.35 10.76 15.00
C ILE A 174 16.10 9.33 15.46
N ASN A 175 15.37 9.18 16.54
CA ASN A 175 14.76 7.91 16.94
C ASN A 175 13.28 7.90 16.57
N MET A 176 12.78 6.72 16.21
CA MET A 176 11.39 6.50 15.83
C MET A 176 10.82 5.27 16.56
N LYS A 177 9.49 5.15 16.58
CA LYS A 177 8.78 3.98 17.10
C LYS A 177 7.99 3.32 15.98
N PRO A 178 8.07 1.99 15.80
CA PRO A 178 7.20 1.29 14.88
C PRO A 178 5.77 1.28 15.42
N GLU A 179 4.80 1.48 14.53
CA GLU A 179 3.39 1.52 14.84
C GLU A 179 2.62 0.73 13.77
N LEU A 180 1.89 -0.29 14.22
CA LEU A 180 0.96 -1.03 13.39
C LEU A 180 -0.41 -0.35 13.50
N ARG A 181 -0.98 -0.02 12.34
CA ARG A 181 -2.31 0.60 12.24
C ARG A 181 -3.28 -0.29 11.50
N ILE A 182 -4.55 -0.21 11.91
CA ILE A 182 -5.70 -0.79 11.20
C ILE A 182 -6.70 0.34 10.96
N ASP A 183 -7.01 0.62 9.69
CA ASP A 183 -7.83 1.76 9.26
C ASP A 183 -7.41 3.09 9.94
N GLY A 184 -6.10 3.34 9.97
CA GLY A 184 -5.49 4.54 10.55
C GLY A 184 -5.37 4.54 12.09
N GLN A 185 -5.99 3.60 12.79
CA GLN A 185 -5.91 3.49 14.25
C GLN A 185 -4.70 2.67 14.68
N VAL A 186 -3.86 3.20 15.57
CA VAL A 186 -2.71 2.48 16.14
C VAL A 186 -3.22 1.35 17.03
N VAL A 187 -2.88 0.11 16.69
CA VAL A 187 -3.28 -1.09 17.44
C VAL A 187 -2.11 -1.73 18.20
N ALA A 188 -0.88 -1.43 17.80
CA ALA A 188 0.33 -1.84 18.50
C ALA A 188 1.49 -0.89 18.20
N THR A 189 2.40 -0.74 19.16
CA THR A 189 3.58 0.11 19.06
C THR A 189 4.78 -0.64 19.65
N GLY A 190 5.95 -0.53 19.04
CA GLY A 190 7.20 -1.07 19.58
C GLY A 190 8.02 -0.01 20.31
N THR A 191 9.21 -0.40 20.76
CA THR A 191 10.16 0.53 21.38
C THR A 191 10.86 1.44 20.38
N GLU A 192 11.53 2.46 20.90
CA GLU A 192 12.29 3.38 20.06
C GLU A 192 13.52 2.69 19.43
N VAL A 193 13.75 3.01 18.16
CA VAL A 193 14.87 2.55 17.35
C VAL A 193 15.36 3.71 16.48
N GLY A 194 16.67 3.78 16.23
CA GLY A 194 17.26 4.83 15.40
C GLY A 194 16.79 4.75 13.95
N LEU A 195 16.54 5.90 13.33
CA LEU A 195 16.16 6.01 11.91
C LEU A 195 17.17 5.28 11.00
N GLY A 196 16.67 4.53 10.02
CA GLY A 196 17.50 3.78 9.07
C GLY A 196 18.15 2.50 9.61
N GLN A 197 17.92 2.13 10.88
CA GLN A 197 18.32 0.82 11.39
C GLN A 197 17.43 -0.29 10.81
N ASN A 198 17.91 -1.53 10.84
CA ASN A 198 17.13 -2.70 10.44
C ASN A 198 16.21 -3.18 11.57
N GLU A 199 15.02 -3.64 11.20
CA GLU A 199 14.12 -4.44 12.03
C GLU A 199 13.66 -5.68 11.27
N SER A 200 13.34 -6.73 12.01
CA SER A 200 12.63 -7.88 11.47
C SER A 200 11.13 -7.68 11.62
N PHE A 201 10.41 -7.73 10.51
CA PHE A 201 8.95 -7.76 10.47
C PHE A 201 8.47 -9.16 10.08
N SER A 202 7.80 -9.85 11.01
CA SER A 202 7.27 -11.20 10.80
C SER A 202 5.75 -11.22 10.74
N ILE A 203 5.21 -11.99 9.79
CA ILE A 203 3.79 -12.23 9.60
C ILE A 203 3.53 -13.72 9.76
N GLN A 204 2.79 -14.11 10.79
CA GLN A 204 2.48 -15.50 11.07
C GLN A 204 1.02 -15.80 10.77
N PHE A 205 0.77 -16.71 9.84
CA PHE A 205 -0.55 -17.27 9.58
C PHE A 205 -0.79 -18.50 10.45
N MET A 206 -1.95 -18.54 11.08
CA MET A 206 -2.44 -19.67 11.87
C MET A 206 -3.73 -20.17 11.23
N ASP A 207 -3.67 -21.39 10.70
CA ASP A 207 -4.75 -22.13 10.08
C ASP A 207 -5.20 -23.27 11.01
N PRO A 208 -6.51 -23.36 11.35
CA PRO A 208 -7.05 -24.47 12.13
C PRO A 208 -6.75 -25.88 11.59
N SER A 209 -6.58 -26.02 10.27
CA SER A 209 -6.20 -27.29 9.63
C SER A 209 -4.71 -27.63 9.80
N GLY A 210 -3.90 -26.64 10.17
CA GLY A 210 -2.44 -26.73 10.22
C GLY A 210 -1.76 -26.61 8.87
N ILE A 211 -2.48 -26.74 7.75
CA ILE A 211 -1.85 -26.79 6.42
C ILE A 211 -1.37 -25.41 5.98
N GLY A 212 -2.15 -24.36 6.23
CA GLY A 212 -1.77 -22.98 5.93
C GLY A 212 -0.97 -22.28 7.02
N ASN A 213 -0.36 -23.01 7.96
CA ASN A 213 0.52 -22.39 8.96
C ASN A 213 1.84 -21.98 8.33
N GLU A 214 2.21 -20.72 8.49
CA GLU A 214 3.45 -20.18 7.93
C GLU A 214 3.91 -18.98 8.74
N ILE A 215 5.23 -18.77 8.79
CA ILE A 215 5.84 -17.56 9.33
C ILE A 215 6.66 -16.96 8.20
N ILE A 216 6.19 -15.84 7.68
CA ILE A 216 6.95 -15.00 6.75
C ILE A 216 7.83 -14.08 7.57
N LYS A 217 9.10 -13.93 7.18
CA LYS A 217 10.07 -13.06 7.84
C LYS A 217 10.66 -12.08 6.83
N ASN A 218 10.46 -10.80 7.10
CA ASN A 218 11.08 -9.71 6.37
C ASN A 218 12.19 -9.13 7.26
N GLU A 219 13.44 -9.54 7.03
CA GLU A 219 14.57 -9.26 7.95
C GLU A 219 15.26 -7.91 7.72
N ASP A 220 14.87 -7.17 6.67
CA ASP A 220 15.54 -5.95 6.22
C ASP A 220 14.66 -4.69 6.19
N VAL A 221 13.54 -4.68 6.92
CA VAL A 221 12.69 -3.48 7.03
C VAL A 221 13.49 -2.37 7.70
N LYS A 222 13.55 -1.19 7.08
CA LYS A 222 14.29 -0.05 7.63
C LYS A 222 13.38 0.84 8.45
N VAL A 223 13.84 1.23 9.63
CA VAL A 223 13.16 2.20 10.48
C VAL A 223 12.97 3.50 9.69
N GLY A 224 11.71 3.96 9.60
CA GLY A 224 11.31 5.15 8.84
C GLY A 224 10.61 4.85 7.51
N GLU A 225 10.59 3.60 7.07
CA GLU A 225 9.81 3.17 5.90
C GLU A 225 8.29 3.29 6.16
N TYR A 226 7.51 3.29 5.08
CA TYR A 226 6.05 3.28 5.19
C TYR A 226 5.51 2.11 4.39
N ASP A 227 4.88 1.18 5.11
CA ASP A 227 4.44 -0.10 4.56
C ASP A 227 2.92 -0.24 4.62
N ALA A 228 2.31 -0.62 3.50
CA ALA A 228 0.91 -0.98 3.45
C ALA A 228 0.76 -2.47 3.11
N LEU A 229 -0.01 -3.17 3.94
CA LEU A 229 -0.32 -4.57 3.81
C LEU A 229 -1.78 -4.79 3.43
N VAL A 230 -2.00 -5.81 2.60
CA VAL A 230 -3.33 -6.38 2.34
C VAL A 230 -3.38 -7.81 2.86
N ILE A 231 -4.42 -8.12 3.64
CA ILE A 231 -4.82 -9.50 3.88
C ILE A 231 -5.91 -9.85 2.87
N ASP A 232 -5.53 -10.60 1.84
CA ASP A 232 -6.48 -11.21 0.94
C ASP A 232 -7.03 -12.47 1.60
N ALA A 233 -8.20 -12.34 2.25
CA ALA A 233 -8.81 -13.43 2.97
C ALA A 233 -9.29 -14.57 2.07
N LEU A 234 -9.63 -14.26 0.80
CA LEU A 234 -10.09 -15.16 -0.26
C LEU A 234 -10.18 -14.42 -1.60
N ALA A 235 -10.70 -13.18 -1.54
CA ALA A 235 -10.69 -12.18 -2.59
C ALA A 235 -10.88 -10.79 -1.98
N ILE A 236 -10.41 -9.75 -2.66
CA ILE A 236 -10.71 -8.35 -2.31
C ILE A 236 -12.12 -7.99 -2.76
N SER A 237 -12.93 -7.42 -1.87
CA SER A 237 -14.31 -7.06 -2.19
C SER A 237 -14.38 -5.82 -3.08
N SER A 238 -15.32 -5.80 -4.03
CA SER A 238 -15.57 -4.62 -4.87
C SER A 238 -15.97 -3.39 -4.04
N LYS A 239 -16.62 -3.60 -2.89
CA LYS A 239 -16.92 -2.54 -1.92
C LYS A 239 -15.64 -1.92 -1.36
N THR A 240 -14.66 -2.72 -0.96
CA THR A 240 -13.36 -2.25 -0.45
C THR A 240 -12.69 -1.32 -1.47
N LEU A 241 -12.65 -1.73 -2.75
CA LEU A 241 -12.06 -0.92 -3.82
C LEU A 241 -12.86 0.36 -4.09
N THR A 242 -14.19 0.28 -4.06
CA THR A 242 -15.06 1.46 -4.27
C THR A 242 -14.90 2.48 -3.14
N ASP A 243 -14.86 2.02 -1.88
CA ASP A 243 -14.66 2.87 -0.72
C ASP A 243 -13.26 3.51 -0.75
N LEU A 244 -12.24 2.75 -1.17
CA LEU A 244 -10.87 3.24 -1.29
C LEU A 244 -10.72 4.29 -2.39
N LYS A 245 -11.35 4.07 -3.55
CA LYS A 245 -11.42 5.07 -4.62
C LYS A 245 -12.05 6.37 -4.13
N ALA A 246 -13.18 6.28 -3.42
CA ALA A 246 -13.85 7.47 -2.87
C ALA A 246 -12.97 8.22 -1.86
N LYS A 247 -12.20 7.50 -1.03
CA LYS A 247 -11.21 8.11 -0.11
C LYS A 247 -10.10 8.83 -0.87
N LEU A 248 -9.50 8.19 -1.88
CA LEU A 248 -8.46 8.79 -2.70
C LEU A 248 -8.95 10.04 -3.46
N GLU A 249 -10.18 10.02 -3.99
CA GLU A 249 -10.81 11.19 -4.62
C GLU A 249 -11.04 12.33 -3.62
N ALA A 250 -11.47 12.01 -2.39
CA ALA A 250 -11.62 13.00 -1.33
C ALA A 250 -10.27 13.61 -0.91
N THR A 251 -9.23 12.79 -0.76
CA THR A 251 -7.86 13.24 -0.48
C THR A 251 -7.36 14.13 -1.61
N LYS A 252 -7.53 13.72 -2.88
CA LYS A 252 -7.16 14.53 -4.04
C LYS A 252 -7.85 15.90 -4.02
N SER A 253 -9.15 15.93 -3.77
CA SER A 253 -9.91 17.20 -3.72
C SER A 253 -9.40 18.13 -2.62
N LYS A 254 -9.06 17.60 -1.44
CA LYS A 254 -8.42 18.37 -0.37
C LYS A 254 -7.06 18.94 -0.79
N LEU A 255 -6.23 18.15 -1.46
CA LEU A 255 -4.92 18.59 -1.94
C LEU A 255 -5.04 19.68 -3.02
N GLU A 256 -5.95 19.53 -3.98
CA GLU A 256 -6.21 20.53 -5.03
C GLU A 256 -6.74 21.86 -4.47
N THR A 257 -7.51 21.79 -3.38
CA THR A 257 -8.03 22.98 -2.68
C THR A 257 -7.09 23.52 -1.60
N GLN A 258 -5.90 22.92 -1.44
CA GLN A 258 -4.93 23.25 -0.40
C GLN A 258 -5.52 23.19 1.04
N ASP A 259 -6.55 22.36 1.23
CA ASP A 259 -7.13 22.07 2.55
C ASP A 259 -6.42 20.87 3.18
N PHE A 260 -5.37 21.17 3.95
CA PHE A 260 -4.60 20.14 4.65
C PHE A 260 -5.23 19.73 6.00
N THR A 261 -6.40 20.27 6.35
CA THR A 261 -6.98 20.02 7.67
C THR A 261 -7.42 18.56 7.83
N GLY A 262 -6.93 17.93 8.89
CA GLY A 262 -7.24 16.54 9.23
C GLY A 262 -6.69 15.50 8.25
N LEU A 263 -5.79 15.87 7.32
CA LEU A 263 -5.03 14.90 6.54
C LEU A 263 -3.96 14.26 7.42
N THR A 264 -3.85 12.95 7.34
CA THR A 264 -2.82 12.16 8.03
C THR A 264 -1.86 11.51 7.05
N LYS A 265 -0.70 11.05 7.52
CA LYS A 265 0.22 10.22 6.70
C LYS A 265 -0.48 9.00 6.08
N ASP A 266 -1.50 8.48 6.74
CA ASP A 266 -2.23 7.28 6.34
C ASP A 266 -3.26 7.57 5.24
N ASP A 267 -3.84 8.78 5.19
CA ASP A 267 -4.72 9.22 4.08
C ASP A 267 -3.93 9.50 2.79
N LEU A 268 -2.64 9.80 2.94
CA LEU A 268 -1.77 10.31 1.88
C LEU A 268 -0.90 9.22 1.25
N LEU A 269 -0.18 8.48 2.11
CA LEU A 269 0.66 7.36 1.71
C LEU A 269 -0.09 6.05 1.87
N GLY A 270 -0.70 5.85 3.04
CA GLY A 270 -1.34 4.58 3.38
C GLY A 270 -2.41 4.15 2.38
N ASP A 271 -3.37 5.02 2.05
CA ASP A 271 -4.45 4.69 1.09
C ASP A 271 -3.90 4.40 -0.31
N LEU A 272 -2.90 5.15 -0.77
CA LEU A 272 -2.30 4.99 -2.10
C LEU A 272 -1.51 3.68 -2.20
N LEU A 273 -0.69 3.38 -1.19
CA LEU A 273 0.09 2.15 -1.13
C LEU A 273 -0.83 0.93 -0.99
N PHE A 274 -1.84 1.01 -0.11
CA PHE A 274 -2.83 -0.04 0.08
C PHE A 274 -3.64 -0.29 -1.20
N ALA A 275 -4.03 0.76 -1.93
CA ALA A 275 -4.72 0.63 -3.21
C ALA A 275 -3.91 -0.13 -4.24
N THR A 276 -2.59 0.06 -4.24
CA THR A 276 -1.69 -0.60 -5.17
C THR A 276 -1.65 -2.11 -4.93
N ILE A 277 -1.38 -2.55 -3.70
CA ILE A 277 -1.35 -3.98 -3.39
C ILE A 277 -2.75 -4.63 -3.39
N ALA A 278 -3.82 -3.88 -3.09
CA ALA A 278 -5.19 -4.39 -3.23
C ALA A 278 -5.58 -4.61 -4.70
N SER A 279 -5.14 -3.72 -5.60
CA SER A 279 -5.35 -3.85 -7.04
C SER A 279 -4.59 -5.05 -7.60
N TYR A 280 -3.35 -5.28 -7.13
CA TYR A 280 -2.58 -6.48 -7.44
C TYR A 280 -3.37 -7.78 -7.17
N PHE A 281 -3.88 -7.97 -5.96
CA PHE A 281 -4.65 -9.19 -5.64
C PHE A 281 -5.93 -9.29 -6.46
N THR A 282 -6.62 -8.17 -6.68
CA THR A 282 -7.85 -8.11 -7.48
C THR A 282 -7.61 -8.53 -8.93
N GLU A 283 -6.56 -8.01 -9.56
CA GLU A 283 -6.18 -8.36 -10.93
C GLU A 283 -5.72 -9.81 -11.03
N LEU A 284 -4.90 -10.26 -10.08
CA LEU A 284 -4.43 -11.65 -10.04
C LEU A 284 -5.57 -12.65 -9.88
N ASP A 285 -6.56 -12.34 -9.04
CA ASP A 285 -7.76 -13.16 -8.86
C ASP A 285 -8.61 -13.21 -10.12
N THR A 286 -8.79 -12.06 -10.78
CA THR A 286 -9.55 -11.98 -12.03
C THR A 286 -8.89 -12.80 -13.12
N ILE A 287 -7.57 -12.68 -13.29
CA ILE A 287 -6.80 -13.49 -14.24
C ILE A 287 -6.88 -14.98 -13.88
N SER A 288 -6.79 -15.32 -12.58
CA SER A 288 -6.90 -16.70 -12.11
C SER A 288 -8.27 -17.29 -12.44
N GLU A 289 -9.36 -16.56 -12.17
CA GLU A 289 -10.73 -17.02 -12.43
C GLU A 289 -11.00 -17.23 -13.93
N ILE A 290 -10.49 -16.33 -14.79
CA ILE A 290 -10.58 -16.51 -16.25
C ILE A 290 -9.83 -17.79 -16.67
N THR A 291 -8.61 -17.98 -16.16
CA THR A 291 -7.76 -19.14 -16.46
C THR A 291 -8.37 -20.45 -15.96
N GLU A 292 -9.00 -20.45 -14.79
CA GLU A 292 -9.74 -21.59 -14.23
C GLU A 292 -10.82 -22.08 -15.19
N LYS A 293 -11.62 -21.15 -15.72
CA LYS A 293 -12.72 -21.45 -16.64
C LYS A 293 -12.21 -22.00 -17.96
N THR A 294 -11.16 -21.41 -18.53
CA THR A 294 -10.62 -21.83 -19.83
C THR A 294 -9.89 -23.16 -19.76
N GLN A 295 -9.22 -23.46 -18.63
CA GLN A 295 -8.44 -24.69 -18.47
C GLN A 295 -9.19 -25.81 -17.73
N ASN A 296 -10.45 -25.57 -17.32
CA ASN A 296 -11.26 -26.51 -16.55
C ASN A 296 -10.62 -26.90 -15.20
N VAL A 297 -9.97 -25.93 -14.56
CA VAL A 297 -9.32 -26.07 -13.25
C VAL A 297 -10.23 -25.52 -12.16
N VAL A 298 -10.23 -26.17 -11.01
CA VAL A 298 -10.76 -25.63 -9.76
C VAL A 298 -9.58 -25.04 -9.01
N ASN A 299 -9.64 -23.74 -8.72
CA ASN A 299 -8.65 -23.09 -7.86
C ASN A 299 -9.31 -22.44 -6.64
N HIS A 300 -8.61 -22.51 -5.53
CA HIS A 300 -9.04 -21.99 -4.24
C HIS A 300 -7.87 -21.25 -3.60
N ARG A 301 -7.98 -19.92 -3.54
CA ARG A 301 -7.07 -19.09 -2.78
C ARG A 301 -7.26 -19.34 -1.29
N LEU A 302 -6.16 -19.53 -0.59
CA LEU A 302 -6.10 -19.46 0.85
C LEU A 302 -5.67 -18.06 1.29
N PRO A 303 -5.91 -17.69 2.57
CA PRO A 303 -5.51 -16.39 3.05
C PRO A 303 -4.05 -16.07 2.67
N SER A 304 -3.90 -14.93 2.01
CA SER A 304 -2.70 -14.48 1.33
C SER A 304 -2.38 -13.06 1.76
N THR A 305 -1.13 -12.63 1.59
CA THR A 305 -0.71 -11.27 1.93
C THR A 305 0.40 -10.80 1.00
N GLY A 306 0.45 -9.50 0.83
CA GLY A 306 1.54 -8.81 0.20
C GLY A 306 1.63 -7.40 0.74
N ARG A 307 2.73 -6.75 0.38
CA ARG A 307 3.16 -5.44 0.85
C ARG A 307 3.43 -4.55 -0.35
N PHE A 308 3.06 -3.29 -0.23
CA PHE A 308 3.59 -2.24 -1.09
C PHE A 308 4.05 -1.11 -0.21
N PHE A 309 5.32 -0.76 -0.32
CA PHE A 309 5.98 0.08 0.67
C PHE A 309 6.95 1.06 0.03
N PHE A 310 7.15 2.16 0.73
CA PHE A 310 8.18 3.14 0.44
C PHE A 310 9.46 2.75 1.17
N SER A 311 10.54 2.52 0.42
CA SER A 311 11.82 2.08 0.96
C SER A 311 12.86 3.19 1.11
N LEU A 312 13.79 2.98 2.04
CA LEU A 312 14.86 3.92 2.35
C LEU A 312 16.22 3.45 1.84
N SER A 313 17.04 4.40 1.41
CA SER A 313 18.47 4.22 1.20
C SER A 313 19.19 4.75 2.43
N VAL A 314 20.04 3.91 3.03
CA VAL A 314 20.73 4.21 4.28
C VAL A 314 22.23 4.31 4.01
N ASN A 315 22.81 5.48 4.26
CA ASN A 315 24.25 5.65 4.25
C ASN A 315 24.80 5.45 5.67
N SER A 316 25.69 4.48 5.83
CA SER A 316 26.18 4.04 7.14
C SER A 316 27.69 4.09 7.23
N PHE A 317 28.22 4.51 8.38
CA PHE A 317 29.65 4.43 8.70
C PHE A 317 29.86 3.46 9.86
N PHE A 318 30.72 2.46 9.66
CA PHE A 318 30.98 1.41 10.65
C PHE A 318 29.71 0.71 11.16
N GLY A 319 28.71 0.51 10.28
CA GLY A 319 27.42 -0.11 10.62
C GLY A 319 26.42 0.82 11.31
N ILE A 320 26.75 2.10 11.52
CA ILE A 320 25.84 3.08 12.13
C ILE A 320 25.23 3.96 11.03
N PRO A 321 23.90 4.00 10.87
CA PRO A 321 23.21 4.91 9.97
C PRO A 321 23.59 6.37 10.23
N ARG A 322 24.04 7.07 9.19
CA ARG A 322 24.41 8.50 9.23
C ARG A 322 23.38 9.37 8.55
N SER A 323 22.85 8.92 7.41
CA SER A 323 21.78 9.62 6.72
C SER A 323 20.86 8.64 6.02
N VAL A 324 19.58 9.00 5.94
CA VAL A 324 18.62 8.30 5.10
C VAL A 324 18.16 9.21 3.96
N SER A 325 17.88 8.60 2.82
CA SER A 325 17.16 9.22 1.70
C SER A 325 16.08 8.27 1.22
N ALA A 326 15.13 8.79 0.46
CA ALA A 326 14.21 7.95 -0.30
C ALA A 326 14.96 7.06 -1.30
N LYS A 327 14.44 5.86 -1.55
CA LYS A 327 14.99 4.92 -2.51
C LYS A 327 13.99 4.56 -3.60
N SER A 328 12.94 3.83 -3.26
CA SER A 328 11.96 3.30 -4.22
C SER A 328 10.58 3.07 -3.61
N LEU A 329 9.59 2.79 -4.47
CA LEU A 329 8.43 2.00 -4.06
C LEU A 329 8.70 0.55 -4.40
N GLU A 330 8.42 -0.36 -3.48
CA GLU A 330 8.68 -1.78 -3.62
C GLU A 330 7.39 -2.56 -3.37
N MET A 331 7.10 -3.52 -4.24
CA MET A 331 6.05 -4.51 -4.05
C MET A 331 6.69 -5.83 -3.67
N ASP A 332 6.20 -6.46 -2.61
CA ASP A 332 6.62 -7.79 -2.20
C ASP A 332 5.38 -8.61 -1.88
N VAL A 333 5.19 -9.71 -2.60
CA VAL A 333 4.04 -10.60 -2.42
C VAL A 333 4.49 -11.76 -1.55
N ASP A 334 4.56 -11.47 -0.26
CA ASP A 334 4.98 -12.38 0.81
C ASP A 334 4.34 -13.78 0.72
N ARG A 335 3.04 -13.84 0.34
CA ARG A 335 2.28 -15.09 0.28
C ARG A 335 1.13 -15.01 -0.72
N SER A 336 1.17 -15.84 -1.75
CA SER A 336 0.08 -16.07 -2.72
C SER A 336 -0.34 -17.54 -2.72
N PHE A 337 -0.95 -17.98 -1.62
CA PHE A 337 -1.18 -19.41 -1.38
C PHE A 337 -2.50 -19.91 -1.96
N ARG A 338 -2.47 -21.04 -2.66
CA ARG A 338 -3.64 -21.59 -3.36
C ARG A 338 -3.58 -23.11 -3.49
N TYR A 339 -4.75 -23.71 -3.67
CA TYR A 339 -4.91 -25.06 -4.20
C TYR A 339 -5.49 -25.01 -5.60
N SER A 340 -4.93 -25.79 -6.51
CA SER A 340 -5.42 -25.94 -7.87
C SER A 340 -5.52 -27.42 -8.25
N LEU A 341 -6.59 -27.79 -8.96
CA LEU A 341 -6.80 -29.13 -9.48
C LEU A 341 -7.69 -29.08 -10.73
N GLU A 342 -7.21 -29.64 -11.84
CA GLU A 342 -8.05 -29.87 -13.01
C GLU A 342 -9.16 -30.88 -12.70
N LYS A 343 -10.40 -30.61 -13.14
CA LYS A 343 -11.59 -31.36 -12.68
C LYS A 343 -11.57 -32.86 -13.00
N ALA A 344 -10.82 -33.29 -14.02
CA ALA A 344 -10.62 -34.70 -14.35
C ALA A 344 -9.31 -35.27 -13.76
N GLY A 345 -8.58 -34.49 -12.95
CA GLY A 345 -7.32 -34.88 -12.32
C GLY A 345 -6.10 -34.79 -13.23
N ASN A 346 -6.18 -34.05 -14.34
CA ASN A 346 -5.03 -33.89 -15.24
C ASN A 346 -3.94 -33.00 -14.59
N LYS A 347 -2.85 -33.64 -14.16
CA LYS A 347 -1.72 -32.98 -13.51
C LYS A 347 -1.00 -31.98 -14.41
N GLU A 348 -0.87 -32.28 -15.71
CA GLU A 348 -0.20 -31.38 -16.65
C GLU A 348 -0.99 -30.08 -16.83
N LYS A 349 -2.32 -30.16 -16.97
CA LYS A 349 -3.16 -28.96 -17.01
C LYS A 349 -3.11 -28.16 -15.71
N THR A 350 -3.04 -28.84 -14.57
CA THR A 350 -2.87 -28.19 -13.26
C THR A 350 -1.52 -27.46 -13.18
N LYS A 351 -0.45 -28.07 -13.68
CA LYS A 351 0.87 -27.47 -13.79
C LYS A 351 0.85 -26.24 -14.70
N GLN A 352 0.26 -26.33 -15.89
CA GLN A 352 0.15 -25.21 -16.83
C GLN A 352 -0.66 -24.04 -16.25
N PHE A 353 -1.73 -24.34 -15.50
CA PHE A 353 -2.48 -23.34 -14.75
C PHE A 353 -1.57 -22.60 -13.75
N ASN A 354 -0.82 -23.34 -12.93
CA ASN A 354 0.07 -22.76 -11.93
C ASN A 354 1.16 -21.89 -12.55
N LEU A 355 1.76 -22.34 -13.67
CA LEU A 355 2.76 -21.56 -14.41
C LEU A 355 2.16 -20.25 -14.96
N THR A 356 0.97 -20.33 -15.57
CA THR A 356 0.29 -19.16 -16.13
C THR A 356 -0.01 -18.13 -15.05
N VAL A 357 -0.57 -18.59 -13.92
CA VAL A 357 -0.91 -17.70 -12.81
C VAL A 357 0.34 -17.12 -12.14
N GLY A 358 1.41 -17.91 -11.96
CA GLY A 358 2.66 -17.43 -11.40
C GLY A 358 3.34 -16.37 -12.28
N MET A 359 3.37 -16.56 -13.60
CA MET A 359 3.91 -15.57 -14.54
C MET A 359 3.12 -14.26 -14.47
N ASN A 360 1.79 -14.34 -14.42
CA ASN A 360 0.94 -13.16 -14.25
C ASN A 360 1.15 -12.51 -12.87
N SER A 361 1.31 -13.31 -11.80
CA SER A 361 1.67 -12.83 -10.47
C SER A 361 2.91 -11.95 -10.53
N SER A 362 3.99 -12.40 -11.16
CA SER A 362 5.21 -11.59 -11.29
C SER A 362 5.04 -10.40 -12.25
N ALA A 363 4.23 -10.52 -13.31
CA ALA A 363 3.98 -9.41 -14.22
C ALA A 363 3.20 -8.27 -13.52
N LEU A 364 2.22 -8.62 -12.68
CA LEU A 364 1.43 -7.64 -11.93
C LEU A 364 2.26 -6.85 -10.91
N GLU A 365 3.36 -7.42 -10.40
CA GLU A 365 4.22 -6.73 -9.44
C GLU A 365 4.83 -5.45 -10.00
N HIS A 366 5.20 -5.42 -11.29
CA HIS A 366 5.65 -4.18 -11.92
C HIS A 366 4.51 -3.42 -12.62
N SER A 367 3.56 -4.12 -13.24
CA SER A 367 2.57 -3.46 -14.10
C SER A 367 1.48 -2.74 -13.31
N VAL A 368 1.02 -3.25 -12.16
CA VAL A 368 0.02 -2.54 -11.34
C VAL A 368 0.55 -1.21 -10.82
N PRO A 369 1.76 -1.14 -10.26
CA PRO A 369 2.34 0.15 -9.91
C PRO A 369 2.57 1.05 -11.13
N GLU A 370 3.02 0.53 -12.27
CA GLU A 370 3.13 1.33 -13.49
C GLU A 370 1.79 1.93 -13.92
N GLN A 371 0.70 1.17 -13.87
CA GLN A 371 -0.65 1.65 -14.18
C GLN A 371 -1.10 2.77 -13.24
N LEU A 372 -0.80 2.67 -11.95
CA LEU A 372 -1.27 3.62 -10.93
C LEU A 372 -0.42 4.87 -10.80
N PHE A 373 0.88 4.77 -11.08
CA PHE A 373 1.83 5.86 -10.85
C PHE A 373 2.33 6.53 -12.12
N SER A 374 2.12 5.93 -13.30
CA SER A 374 2.50 6.56 -14.58
C SER A 374 1.50 7.64 -14.99
N THR A 375 2.04 8.70 -15.59
CA THR A 375 1.28 9.68 -16.36
C THR A 375 1.87 9.78 -17.77
N PRO A 376 1.13 10.28 -18.78
CA PRO A 376 1.68 10.49 -20.12
C PRO A 376 2.96 11.34 -20.13
N GLU A 377 3.05 12.32 -19.22
CA GLU A 377 4.19 13.23 -19.10
C GLU A 377 5.33 12.66 -18.23
N ASN A 378 5.02 11.77 -17.29
CA ASN A 378 5.98 11.13 -16.39
C ASN A 378 5.68 9.63 -16.31
N PRO A 379 6.16 8.82 -17.26
CA PRO A 379 6.00 7.38 -17.20
C PRO A 379 6.83 6.81 -16.05
N VAL A 380 6.20 5.95 -15.25
CA VAL A 380 6.86 5.17 -14.21
C VAL A 380 7.19 3.80 -14.78
N GLN A 381 8.29 3.21 -14.32
CA GLN A 381 8.74 1.89 -14.76
C GLN A 381 9.24 1.11 -13.55
N GLY A 382 8.59 -0.02 -13.29
CA GLY A 382 9.01 -1.03 -12.35
C GLY A 382 9.78 -2.18 -13.02
N VAL A 383 10.40 -3.02 -12.21
CA VAL A 383 11.06 -4.26 -12.63
C VAL A 383 10.53 -5.40 -11.79
N SER A 384 10.11 -6.49 -12.42
CA SER A 384 9.86 -7.79 -11.77
C SER A 384 10.66 -8.89 -12.47
N ALA A 385 10.64 -10.12 -11.95
CA ALA A 385 11.41 -11.24 -12.51
C ALA A 385 11.13 -11.46 -14.01
N VAL A 386 9.85 -11.50 -14.39
CA VAL A 386 9.45 -11.71 -15.80
C VAL A 386 9.80 -10.52 -16.69
N LYS A 387 9.72 -9.28 -16.18
CA LYS A 387 10.12 -8.07 -16.93
C LYS A 387 11.64 -8.00 -17.08
N ALA A 388 12.40 -8.37 -16.06
CA ALA A 388 13.86 -8.41 -16.13
C ALA A 388 14.35 -9.43 -17.17
N LEU A 389 13.71 -10.60 -17.25
CA LEU A 389 13.99 -11.56 -18.32
C LEU A 389 13.58 -11.05 -19.70
N ALA A 390 12.44 -10.36 -19.80
CA ALA A 390 12.05 -9.72 -21.06
C ALA A 390 13.11 -8.70 -21.50
N ILE A 391 13.58 -7.83 -20.60
CA ILE A 391 14.65 -6.86 -20.90
C ILE A 391 15.96 -7.58 -21.27
N ALA A 392 16.33 -8.66 -20.58
CA ALA A 392 17.51 -9.44 -20.92
C ALA A 392 17.42 -9.99 -22.36
N ASN A 393 16.26 -10.54 -22.73
CA ASN A 393 16.01 -11.02 -24.08
C ASN A 393 16.10 -9.90 -25.14
N SER A 394 15.54 -8.71 -24.87
CA SER A 394 15.60 -7.59 -25.82
C SER A 394 17.02 -7.03 -26.00
N GLN A 395 17.87 -7.21 -24.99
CA GLN A 395 19.30 -6.90 -25.05
C GLN A 395 20.14 -8.03 -25.67
N GLY A 396 19.52 -9.13 -26.11
CA GLY A 396 20.22 -10.28 -26.68
C GLY A 396 21.03 -11.10 -25.66
N ILE A 397 20.76 -10.93 -24.36
CA ILE A 397 21.42 -11.67 -23.28
C ILE A 397 20.81 -13.08 -23.23
N PRO A 398 21.64 -14.15 -23.26
CA PRO A 398 21.15 -15.53 -23.14
C PRO A 398 20.32 -15.75 -21.87
N ILE A 399 19.14 -16.34 -22.03
CA ILE A 399 18.29 -16.83 -20.94
C ILE A 399 18.46 -18.34 -20.86
N PHE A 400 19.00 -18.84 -19.75
CA PHE A 400 19.24 -20.24 -19.51
C PHE A 400 18.08 -20.91 -18.77
N GLN A 401 17.82 -22.17 -19.08
CA GLN A 401 17.05 -23.09 -18.22
C GLN A 401 18.01 -24.10 -17.58
N ILE A 402 18.09 -24.07 -16.26
CA ILE A 402 19.03 -24.81 -15.44
C ILE A 402 18.29 -25.88 -14.65
N ASN A 403 18.76 -27.11 -14.73
CA ASN A 403 18.29 -28.24 -13.96
C ASN A 403 19.48 -29.11 -13.54
N LYS A 404 19.20 -30.21 -12.84
CA LYS A 404 20.25 -31.08 -12.29
C LYS A 404 21.17 -31.68 -13.36
N ALA A 405 20.70 -31.83 -14.60
CA ALA A 405 21.48 -32.41 -15.69
C ALA A 405 22.51 -31.45 -16.29
N ASN A 406 22.24 -30.14 -16.31
CA ASN A 406 23.07 -29.15 -16.99
C ASN A 406 23.69 -28.08 -16.06
N MET A 407 23.36 -28.09 -14.76
CA MET A 407 23.83 -27.13 -13.77
C MET A 407 25.36 -26.98 -13.75
N ALA A 408 26.10 -28.10 -13.73
CA ALA A 408 27.56 -28.09 -13.67
C ALA A 408 28.20 -27.41 -14.89
N THR A 409 27.53 -27.41 -16.03
CA THR A 409 28.00 -26.77 -17.27
C THR A 409 27.55 -25.32 -17.41
N ILE A 410 26.38 -24.95 -16.88
CA ILE A 410 25.81 -23.61 -17.06
C ILE A 410 26.25 -22.64 -15.97
N LEU A 411 26.29 -23.06 -14.69
CA LEU A 411 26.62 -22.15 -13.58
C LEU A 411 27.93 -21.37 -13.75
N PRO A 412 29.05 -21.98 -14.24
CA PRO A 412 30.29 -21.24 -14.45
C PRO A 412 30.21 -20.16 -15.55
N GLN A 413 29.15 -20.16 -16.37
CA GLN A 413 28.94 -19.20 -17.44
C GLN A 413 28.16 -17.96 -16.99
N LEU A 414 27.50 -18.02 -15.83
CA LEU A 414 26.70 -16.94 -15.29
C LEU A 414 27.60 -15.85 -14.69
N GLN A 415 27.27 -14.59 -14.94
CA GLN A 415 27.96 -13.42 -14.42
C GLN A 415 27.00 -12.66 -13.48
N LEU A 416 26.62 -13.34 -12.40
CA LEU A 416 25.68 -12.87 -11.39
C LEU A 416 26.38 -12.80 -10.03
N ASP A 417 25.76 -12.17 -9.04
CA ASP A 417 26.29 -12.10 -7.68
C ASP A 417 26.29 -13.48 -6.98
N GLY A 418 27.12 -13.62 -5.95
CA GLY A 418 27.33 -14.89 -5.26
C GLY A 418 26.08 -15.43 -4.56
N ASP A 419 25.22 -14.56 -4.03
CA ASP A 419 24.01 -14.95 -3.32
C ASP A 419 22.98 -15.51 -4.30
N THR A 420 22.78 -14.84 -5.44
CA THR A 420 21.96 -15.34 -6.55
C THR A 420 22.47 -16.70 -7.05
N ILE A 421 23.78 -16.87 -7.26
CA ILE A 421 24.34 -18.16 -7.70
C ILE A 421 24.10 -19.27 -6.66
N SER A 422 24.26 -18.95 -5.36
CA SER A 422 23.99 -19.89 -4.26
C SER A 422 22.52 -20.31 -4.22
N ASP A 423 21.59 -19.37 -4.40
CA ASP A 423 20.16 -19.67 -4.42
C ASP A 423 19.78 -20.60 -5.59
N ILE A 424 20.29 -20.31 -6.80
CA ILE A 424 20.10 -21.16 -7.97
C ILE A 424 20.64 -22.58 -7.72
N GLN A 425 21.84 -22.70 -7.13
CA GLN A 425 22.42 -23.99 -6.77
C GLN A 425 21.53 -24.76 -5.78
N ASN A 426 21.05 -24.10 -4.73
CA ASN A 426 20.21 -24.71 -3.71
C ASN A 426 18.87 -25.18 -4.29
N ALA A 427 18.22 -24.35 -5.11
CA ALA A 427 16.99 -24.67 -5.80
C ALA A 427 17.13 -25.91 -6.71
N VAL A 428 18.17 -25.93 -7.55
CA VAL A 428 18.40 -27.08 -8.45
C VAL A 428 18.77 -28.34 -7.67
N ASN A 429 19.55 -28.23 -6.59
CA ASN A 429 19.85 -29.36 -5.71
C ASN A 429 18.59 -29.92 -5.02
N ALA A 430 17.60 -29.06 -4.73
CA ALA A 430 16.28 -29.42 -4.24
C ALA A 430 15.33 -29.99 -5.32
N GLY A 431 15.83 -30.19 -6.55
CA GLY A 431 15.07 -30.78 -7.66
C GLY A 431 14.19 -29.79 -8.43
N LYS A 432 14.40 -28.48 -8.25
CA LYS A 432 13.71 -27.44 -9.01
C LYS A 432 14.41 -27.15 -10.34
N GLU A 433 13.71 -26.49 -11.24
CA GLU A 433 14.26 -25.93 -12.48
C GLU A 433 14.35 -24.41 -12.35
N VAL A 434 15.43 -23.83 -12.87
CA VAL A 434 15.66 -22.38 -12.79
C VAL A 434 15.74 -21.76 -14.18
N THR A 435 15.04 -20.65 -14.40
CA THR A 435 15.19 -19.82 -15.61
C THR A 435 15.84 -18.49 -15.24
N VAL A 436 16.97 -18.13 -15.85
CA VAL A 436 17.75 -16.94 -15.48
C VAL A 436 18.53 -16.35 -16.66
N SER A 437 18.78 -15.04 -16.68
CA SER A 437 19.67 -14.40 -17.66
C SER A 437 21.14 -14.65 -17.35
N LYS A 438 21.98 -14.75 -18.38
CA LYS A 438 23.43 -14.98 -18.25
C LYS A 438 24.14 -13.92 -17.41
N THR A 439 23.73 -12.66 -17.56
CA THR A 439 24.30 -11.50 -16.89
C THR A 439 23.19 -10.65 -16.29
N ASN A 440 23.55 -9.73 -15.41
CA ASN A 440 22.65 -8.67 -15.00
C ASN A 440 22.24 -7.78 -16.19
N ILE A 441 21.06 -7.18 -16.07
CA ILE A 441 20.59 -6.07 -16.87
C ILE A 441 20.79 -4.77 -16.09
N THR A 442 20.92 -3.66 -16.83
CA THR A 442 20.80 -2.31 -16.27
C THR A 442 19.52 -1.68 -16.77
N PHE A 443 18.62 -1.31 -15.87
CA PHE A 443 17.34 -0.72 -16.21
C PHE A 443 16.94 0.37 -15.20
N ASN A 444 16.81 1.62 -15.65
CA ASN A 444 16.42 2.77 -14.83
C ASN A 444 17.20 2.94 -13.52
N GLY A 445 18.50 2.62 -13.53
CA GLY A 445 19.38 2.69 -12.36
C GLY A 445 19.42 1.40 -11.52
N TRP A 446 18.56 0.43 -11.80
CA TRP A 446 18.64 -0.91 -11.23
C TRP A 446 19.67 -1.74 -11.99
N ASN A 447 20.49 -2.50 -11.27
CA ASN A 447 21.44 -3.46 -11.83
C ASN A 447 21.23 -4.81 -11.15
N GLY A 448 20.76 -5.78 -11.91
CA GLY A 448 20.42 -7.10 -11.39
C GLY A 448 19.86 -8.02 -12.47
N CYS A 449 19.38 -9.20 -12.07
CA CYS A 449 18.69 -10.13 -12.95
C CYS A 449 17.35 -10.58 -12.34
N GLY A 450 16.42 -11.00 -13.20
CA GLY A 450 15.24 -11.75 -12.78
C GLY A 450 15.46 -13.23 -12.99
N TYR A 451 14.96 -14.06 -12.09
CA TYR A 451 15.01 -15.51 -12.24
C TYR A 451 13.78 -16.20 -11.67
N LEU A 452 13.43 -17.34 -12.25
CA LEU A 452 12.31 -18.17 -11.83
C LEU A 452 12.85 -19.46 -11.24
N ILE A 453 12.33 -19.88 -10.09
CA ILE A 453 12.54 -21.21 -9.53
C ILE A 453 11.23 -21.97 -9.60
N ILE A 454 11.15 -23.00 -10.41
CA ILE A 454 9.92 -23.74 -10.71
C ILE A 454 10.03 -25.18 -10.23
N ASP A 455 8.98 -25.66 -9.55
CA ASP A 455 8.77 -27.09 -9.33
C ASP A 455 8.31 -27.75 -10.64
N PRO A 456 9.11 -28.65 -11.24
CA PRO A 456 8.76 -29.26 -12.52
C PRO A 456 7.57 -30.21 -12.45
N GLU A 457 7.17 -30.68 -11.26
CA GLU A 457 6.03 -31.59 -11.08
C GLU A 457 4.72 -30.82 -10.92
N THR A 458 4.72 -29.71 -10.16
CA THR A 458 3.49 -28.98 -9.81
C THR A 458 3.30 -27.67 -10.57
N GLY A 459 4.36 -27.09 -11.14
CA GLY A 459 4.35 -25.75 -11.73
C GLY A 459 4.31 -24.62 -10.70
N SER A 460 4.37 -24.92 -9.40
CA SER A 460 4.54 -23.90 -8.35
C SER A 460 5.90 -23.24 -8.52
N GLY A 461 5.96 -21.92 -8.37
CA GLY A 461 7.18 -21.17 -8.65
C GLY A 461 7.42 -20.01 -7.70
N ALA A 462 8.70 -19.69 -7.50
CA ALA A 462 9.16 -18.42 -6.95
C ALA A 462 9.71 -17.56 -8.10
N TYR A 463 9.37 -16.27 -8.09
CA TYR A 463 9.70 -15.31 -9.14
C TYR A 463 10.51 -14.19 -8.49
N MET A 464 11.82 -14.21 -8.74
CA MET A 464 12.81 -13.53 -7.91
C MET A 464 13.52 -12.44 -8.71
N ILE A 465 13.95 -11.38 -8.02
CA ILE A 465 14.94 -10.43 -8.55
C ILE A 465 16.20 -10.46 -7.67
N SER A 466 17.38 -10.36 -8.29
CA SER A 466 18.65 -10.33 -7.56
C SER A 466 18.72 -9.15 -6.60
N GLY A 467 19.36 -9.34 -5.44
CA GLY A 467 19.32 -8.39 -4.32
C GLY A 467 18.40 -8.81 -3.18
N GLY A 468 17.82 -10.01 -3.26
CA GLY A 468 17.09 -10.66 -2.16
C GLY A 468 15.59 -10.35 -2.09
N SER A 469 15.04 -9.61 -3.05
CA SER A 469 13.61 -9.26 -3.08
C SER A 469 12.79 -10.26 -3.90
N ASN A 470 11.65 -10.70 -3.35
CA ASN A 470 10.64 -11.53 -4.03
C ASN A 470 9.53 -10.64 -4.59
N GLY A 471 9.88 -9.75 -5.51
CA GLY A 471 8.91 -8.76 -5.94
C GLY A 471 9.40 -7.79 -7.00
N ALA A 472 8.77 -6.62 -7.02
CA ALA A 472 9.12 -5.56 -7.95
C ALA A 472 9.60 -4.29 -7.28
N SER A 473 10.47 -3.56 -7.97
CA SER A 473 10.92 -2.24 -7.54
C SER A 473 10.57 -1.20 -8.60
N ILE A 474 10.03 -0.06 -8.16
CA ILE A 474 9.95 1.18 -8.94
C ILE A 474 11.05 2.10 -8.45
N LEU A 475 12.01 2.37 -9.33
CA LEU A 475 13.02 3.39 -9.06
C LEU A 475 12.48 4.77 -9.44
N PHE A 476 12.57 5.73 -8.52
CA PHE A 476 12.18 7.11 -8.75
C PHE A 476 13.21 7.82 -9.64
N TYR A 477 13.09 7.71 -10.96
CA TYR A 477 13.96 8.47 -11.87
C TYR A 477 13.43 9.87 -12.18
N THR A 478 12.10 10.10 -12.07
CA THR A 478 11.52 11.44 -12.17
C THR A 478 11.32 12.04 -10.79
N ILE A 479 12.21 12.96 -10.46
CA ILE A 479 12.28 13.77 -9.25
C ILE A 479 10.88 14.30 -8.80
N ASN A 480 9.94 14.55 -9.71
CA ASN A 480 8.63 15.20 -9.46
C ASN A 480 7.56 14.38 -8.70
N PHE A 481 7.57 13.04 -8.80
CA PHE A 481 6.56 12.20 -8.14
C PHE A 481 6.82 12.10 -6.62
N PHE A 482 8.07 11.82 -6.24
CA PHE A 482 8.55 11.80 -4.85
C PHE A 482 8.34 13.14 -4.13
N LYS A 483 8.57 14.21 -4.88
CA LYS A 483 8.39 15.61 -4.52
C LYS A 483 6.95 15.99 -4.15
N THR A 484 5.98 15.45 -4.88
CA THR A 484 4.55 15.65 -4.59
C THR A 484 4.14 14.84 -3.36
N LEU A 485 4.63 13.61 -3.22
CA LEU A 485 4.36 12.74 -2.07
C LEU A 485 4.94 13.28 -0.74
N MET A 486 6.14 13.87 -0.78
CA MET A 486 6.75 14.54 0.37
C MET A 486 6.05 15.86 0.75
N MET A 487 5.64 16.71 -0.21
CA MET A 487 4.83 17.91 0.07
C MET A 487 3.56 17.54 0.85
N ILE A 488 2.94 16.44 0.42
CA ILE A 488 1.73 15.90 1.01
C ILE A 488 2.01 15.37 2.44
N ALA A 489 3.00 14.51 2.64
CA ALA A 489 3.37 13.98 3.97
C ALA A 489 3.79 15.08 4.97
N VAL A 490 4.43 16.14 4.50
CA VAL A 490 4.88 17.30 5.30
C VAL A 490 3.72 18.24 5.67
N SER A 491 2.72 18.40 4.81
CA SER A 491 1.52 19.18 5.12
C SER A 491 0.69 18.60 6.29
N ALA A 492 0.76 17.28 6.50
CA ALA A 492 0.11 16.60 7.64
C ALA A 492 0.86 16.80 8.97
N VAL A 493 2.20 16.93 8.95
CA VAL A 493 3.02 17.23 10.15
C VAL A 493 2.78 18.66 10.61
N THR A 494 2.70 19.60 9.67
CA THR A 494 2.37 21.02 9.97
C THR A 494 0.90 21.24 10.36
N ALA A 495 -0.02 20.36 9.95
CA ALA A 495 -1.40 20.35 10.46
C ALA A 495 -1.49 19.84 11.91
N TYR A 496 -0.55 18.99 12.36
CA TYR A 496 -0.51 18.47 13.74
C TYR A 496 -0.05 19.52 14.76
N SER A 497 0.84 20.44 14.38
CA SER A 497 1.30 21.52 15.26
C SER A 497 0.25 22.62 15.50
N LEU A 498 -0.79 22.72 14.66
CA LEU A 498 -1.93 23.62 14.88
C LEU A 498 -3.07 23.01 15.71
N VAL A 499 -3.17 21.68 15.77
CA VAL A 499 -4.24 20.99 16.52
C VAL A 499 -3.93 20.90 18.02
N PHE A 500 -2.66 20.95 18.44
CA PHE A 500 -2.29 20.90 19.86
C PHE A 500 -2.24 22.27 20.58
N LEU A 501 -2.18 23.39 19.85
CA LEU A 501 -2.24 24.73 20.46
C LEU A 501 -3.67 25.26 20.63
N GLY A 502 -4.62 24.82 19.79
CA GLY A 502 -6.03 25.25 19.86
C GLY A 502 -6.72 24.96 21.21
N PRO A 503 -6.60 23.74 21.77
CA PRO A 503 -7.17 23.40 23.07
C PRO A 503 -6.45 24.11 24.22
N ILE A 504 -5.13 24.31 24.14
CA ILE A 504 -4.34 24.96 25.19
C ILE A 504 -4.66 26.46 25.24
N ILE A 505 -4.71 27.14 24.09
CA ILE A 505 -5.11 28.56 23.99
C ILE A 505 -6.59 28.72 24.36
N GLY A 506 -7.46 27.82 23.92
CA GLY A 506 -8.89 27.82 24.29
C GLY A 506 -9.13 27.64 25.78
N SER A 507 -8.35 26.77 26.43
CA SER A 507 -8.40 26.55 27.88
C SER A 507 -7.83 27.75 28.64
N LEU A 508 -6.71 28.34 28.19
CA LEU A 508 -6.12 29.54 28.78
C LEU A 508 -7.07 30.75 28.70
N VAL A 509 -7.73 30.97 27.57
CA VAL A 509 -8.70 32.08 27.39
C VAL A 509 -9.91 31.89 28.30
N THR A 510 -10.38 30.65 28.48
CA THR A 510 -11.49 30.35 29.40
C THR A 510 -11.07 30.53 30.87
N LEU A 511 -9.83 30.16 31.22
CA LEU A 511 -9.27 30.36 32.56
C LEU A 511 -9.07 31.85 32.87
N LEU A 512 -8.54 32.63 31.91
CA LEU A 512 -8.40 34.08 32.01
C LEU A 512 -9.76 34.78 32.08
N TYR A 513 -10.78 34.28 31.37
CA TYR A 513 -12.15 34.76 31.47
C TYR A 513 -12.73 34.55 32.86
N VAL A 514 -12.63 33.33 33.41
CA VAL A 514 -13.12 33.02 34.76
C VAL A 514 -12.36 33.85 35.79
N ALA A 515 -11.04 33.98 35.67
CA ALA A 515 -10.23 34.83 36.54
C ALA A 515 -10.63 36.31 36.48
N ALA A 516 -10.88 36.86 35.28
CA ALA A 516 -11.32 38.24 35.10
C ALA A 516 -12.72 38.49 35.67
N VAL A 517 -13.64 37.52 35.54
CA VAL A 517 -14.98 37.59 36.12
C VAL A 517 -14.90 37.53 37.65
N VAL A 518 -14.16 36.56 38.20
CA VAL A 518 -13.95 36.43 39.66
C VAL A 518 -13.28 37.67 40.24
N TYR A 519 -12.28 38.22 39.56
CA TYR A 519 -11.63 39.47 39.96
C TYR A 519 -12.62 40.64 39.94
N ALA A 520 -13.46 40.76 38.91
CA ALA A 520 -14.48 41.81 38.81
C ALA A 520 -15.52 41.76 39.95
N TYR A 521 -15.86 40.58 40.46
CA TYR A 521 -16.79 40.44 41.61
C TYR A 521 -16.21 40.92 42.94
N ASN A 522 -14.89 41.13 43.04
CA ASN A 522 -14.21 41.65 44.22
C ASN A 522 -13.97 43.17 44.17
N LEU A 523 -14.44 43.86 43.11
CA LEU A 523 -14.28 45.30 42.93
C LEU A 523 -15.55 46.08 43.33
N PRO A 524 -15.43 47.38 43.67
CA PRO A 524 -16.58 48.25 43.92
C PRO A 524 -17.54 48.30 42.73
N ASP A 525 -18.85 48.44 42.99
CA ASP A 525 -19.92 48.23 42.01
C ASP A 525 -19.80 49.09 40.74
N ASN A 526 -19.26 50.31 40.86
CA ASN A 526 -19.02 51.20 39.73
C ASN A 526 -17.92 50.72 38.77
N VAL A 527 -16.91 49.99 39.27
CA VAL A 527 -15.81 49.41 38.46
C VAL A 527 -16.17 48.01 37.95
N LYS A 528 -16.84 47.22 38.81
CA LYS A 528 -17.35 45.88 38.50
C LYS A 528 -18.26 45.88 37.27
N TYR A 529 -19.17 46.85 37.16
CA TYR A 529 -20.11 46.91 36.04
C TYR A 529 -19.40 47.19 34.70
N CYS A 530 -18.40 48.08 34.69
CA CYS A 530 -17.61 48.39 33.50
C CYS A 530 -16.80 47.18 33.00
N ILE A 531 -16.15 46.46 33.91
CA ILE A 531 -15.33 45.30 33.56
C ILE A 531 -16.22 44.13 33.08
N LEU A 532 -17.36 43.87 33.73
CA LEU A 532 -18.28 42.81 33.30
C LEU A 532 -18.92 43.10 31.94
N VAL A 533 -19.18 44.37 31.60
CA VAL A 533 -19.67 44.77 30.28
C VAL A 533 -18.60 44.62 29.21
N ALA A 534 -17.35 45.04 29.48
CA ALA A 534 -16.22 44.87 28.57
C ALA A 534 -15.93 43.38 28.30
N VAL A 535 -15.94 42.54 29.35
CA VAL A 535 -15.73 41.09 29.25
C VAL A 535 -16.85 40.41 28.46
N LYS A 536 -18.12 40.80 28.64
CA LYS A 536 -19.24 40.30 27.83
C LYS A 536 -19.13 40.71 26.36
N TYR A 537 -18.68 41.93 26.08
CA TYR A 537 -18.48 42.42 24.72
C TYR A 537 -17.36 41.65 24.00
N ILE A 538 -16.22 41.46 24.66
CA ILE A 538 -15.10 40.67 24.11
C ILE A 538 -15.52 39.21 23.89
N SER A 539 -16.29 38.63 24.81
CA SER A 539 -16.78 37.25 24.68
C SER A 539 -17.74 37.09 23.50
N PHE A 540 -18.60 38.09 23.27
CA PHE A 540 -19.50 38.13 22.13
C PHE A 540 -18.71 38.25 20.82
N VAL A 541 -17.73 39.15 20.74
CA VAL A 541 -16.85 39.29 19.57
C VAL A 541 -16.12 37.98 19.27
N VAL A 542 -15.51 37.34 20.27
CA VAL A 542 -14.81 36.07 20.11
C VAL A 542 -15.75 34.92 19.69
N ALA A 543 -16.97 34.85 20.26
CA ALA A 543 -17.97 33.86 19.87
C ALA A 543 -18.46 34.06 18.43
N THR A 544 -18.67 35.31 18.00
CA THR A 544 -19.03 35.64 16.62
C THR A 544 -17.90 35.36 15.64
N LEU A 545 -16.64 35.57 16.04
CA LEU A 545 -15.46 35.23 15.23
C LEU A 545 -15.32 33.71 15.06
N ARG A 546 -15.52 32.94 16.14
CA ARG A 546 -15.51 31.46 16.10
C ARG A 546 -16.63 30.90 15.22
N LEU A 547 -17.82 31.48 15.31
CA LEU A 547 -18.96 31.10 14.48
C LEU A 547 -18.73 31.48 13.00
N ALA A 548 -18.12 32.63 12.73
CA ALA A 548 -17.74 33.06 11.38
C ALA A 548 -16.69 32.13 10.75
N ILE A 549 -15.67 31.71 11.51
CA ILE A 549 -14.65 30.74 11.07
C ILE A 549 -15.27 29.36 10.82
N ALA A 550 -16.15 28.89 11.72
CA ALA A 550 -16.83 27.60 11.58
C ALA A 550 -17.84 27.54 10.41
N ILE A 551 -18.40 28.68 9.99
CA ILE A 551 -19.34 28.78 8.87
C ILE A 551 -18.61 29.05 7.54
N ALA A 552 -17.51 29.83 7.55
CA ALA A 552 -16.62 30.01 6.39
C ALA A 552 -16.02 28.69 5.90
N ALA A 553 -15.83 27.72 6.81
CA ALA A 553 -15.40 26.36 6.49
C ALA A 553 -16.46 25.50 5.75
N LYS A 554 -17.70 25.98 5.52
CA LYS A 554 -18.80 25.14 4.98
C LYS A 554 -19.45 25.60 3.67
N SER A 555 -19.24 26.82 3.16
CA SER A 555 -19.60 27.24 1.77
C SER A 555 -19.38 28.76 1.54
N PRO A 556 -18.82 29.21 0.39
CA PRO A 556 -18.63 30.63 0.07
C PRO A 556 -19.94 31.38 -0.26
N VAL A 557 -21.02 30.70 -0.66
CA VAL A 557 -22.27 31.35 -1.10
C VAL A 557 -23.06 31.98 0.06
N LYS A 558 -22.85 31.51 1.30
CA LYS A 558 -23.51 32.07 2.50
C LYS A 558 -22.75 33.26 3.13
N ALA A 559 -21.51 33.52 2.71
CA ALA A 559 -20.72 34.66 3.19
C ALA A 559 -21.34 36.00 2.73
N PHE A 560 -21.94 36.04 1.53
CA PHE A 560 -22.55 37.25 0.98
C PHE A 560 -23.89 37.63 1.65
N GLN A 561 -24.69 36.63 2.05
CA GLN A 561 -25.92 36.86 2.82
C GLN A 561 -25.64 37.37 4.25
N MET A 562 -24.46 37.06 4.80
CA MET A 562 -24.07 37.47 6.15
C MET A 562 -23.45 38.87 6.21
N ILE A 563 -22.79 39.35 5.14
CA ILE A 563 -22.40 40.77 5.04
C ILE A 563 -23.66 41.66 5.05
N ALA A 564 -24.75 41.23 4.40
CA ALA A 564 -26.05 41.91 4.49
C ALA A 564 -26.68 41.84 5.89
N TYR A 565 -26.47 40.74 6.66
CA TYR A 565 -26.97 40.59 8.03
C TYR A 565 -26.15 41.40 9.07
N ILE A 566 -24.83 41.51 8.86
CA ILE A 566 -23.89 42.28 9.69
C ILE A 566 -24.06 43.79 9.44
N ILE A 567 -24.29 44.21 8.20
CA ILE A 567 -24.61 45.61 7.86
C ILE A 567 -26.04 45.98 8.31
N GLY A 568 -26.99 45.04 8.27
CA GLY A 568 -28.38 45.24 8.69
C GLY A 568 -28.60 45.43 10.20
N TYR A 569 -27.66 45.02 11.05
CA TYR A 569 -27.75 45.14 12.51
C TYR A 569 -26.87 46.25 13.11
N GLY A 570 -26.67 47.35 12.38
CA GLY A 570 -26.14 48.63 12.91
C GLY A 570 -26.97 49.27 14.04
N GLY A 571 -27.98 48.60 14.57
CA GLY A 571 -28.85 49.06 15.65
C GLY A 571 -28.25 49.09 17.06
N ASN A 572 -26.97 48.72 17.25
CA ASN A 572 -26.33 48.69 18.57
C ASN A 572 -25.23 49.73 18.81
N ILE A 573 -25.18 50.79 17.99
CA ILE A 573 -24.45 52.03 18.29
C ILE A 573 -24.96 52.67 19.61
N TYR A 574 -26.19 52.34 20.03
CA TYR A 574 -26.80 52.80 21.28
C TYR A 574 -26.06 52.36 22.56
N ASN A 575 -25.38 51.20 22.55
CA ASN A 575 -24.61 50.73 23.71
C ASN A 575 -23.19 51.30 23.78
N LEU A 576 -22.59 51.64 22.63
CA LEU A 576 -21.33 52.41 22.58
C LEU A 576 -21.52 53.85 23.09
N TYR A 577 -22.69 54.46 22.85
CA TYR A 577 -23.04 55.77 23.38
C TYR A 577 -23.13 55.78 24.93
N ARG A 578 -23.55 54.67 25.55
CA ARG A 578 -23.55 54.51 27.02
C ARG A 578 -22.16 54.31 27.62
N MET A 579 -21.23 53.73 26.87
CA MET A 579 -19.83 53.54 27.28
C MET A 579 -19.08 54.88 27.42
N TYR A 580 -19.38 55.87 26.56
CA TYR A 580 -18.78 57.21 26.63
C TYR A 580 -19.19 57.99 27.89
N ASN A 581 -20.40 57.74 28.43
CA ASN A 581 -20.91 58.42 29.64
C ASN A 581 -20.49 57.75 30.96
N CYS A 582 -19.83 56.59 30.92
CA CYS A 582 -19.34 55.91 32.12
C CYS A 582 -17.86 56.23 32.44
N LEU A 583 -17.18 56.95 31.53
CA LEU A 583 -15.78 57.40 31.64
C LEU A 583 -15.66 58.91 31.94
N LYS A 584 -16.76 59.57 32.31
CA LYS A 584 -16.78 60.95 32.83
C LYS A 584 -17.04 60.96 34.33
#